data_AF-A0A7V6JJB9-F1
#
_entry.id   AF-A0A7V6JJB9-F1
#
_cell.length_a   1.000
_cell.length_b   1.000
_cell.length_c   1.000
_cell.angle_alpha   90.00
_cell.angle_beta   90.00
_cell.angle_gamma   90.00
#
_symmetry.space_group_name_H-M   'P 1'
#
loop_
_entity.id
_entity.type
_entity.pdbx_description
1 polymer ?
#
loop_
_entity_poly.entity_id
_entity_poly.type
_entity_poly.pdbx_seq_one_letter_code
_entity_poly.pdbx_strand_id
1 'polypeptide(L)'
;MKTLVTKRLTPENVEMFGKAIKVDDTLTLNAGEHKYVGQLAILSCEDSLQVGIHSAGNQGFVVSQLEQHADTPELLAALKGDFIVPVTNSIEVEGKQVPDMANISAIRVNQGEGIVFEKGVWHWSPYPAGDYCDVLVIFKKDTPDNDFISFKLEEEIRIIP
;
A
#
# COMPACT_ATOMS: atom_id res chain seq x y z
N MET A 1 -21.95 0.89 8.80
CA MET A 1 -20.53 1.27 8.76
C MET A 1 -19.72 -0.01 8.94
N LYS A 2 -19.16 -0.53 7.84
CA LYS A 2 -18.24 -1.69 7.89
C LYS A 2 -17.02 -1.36 8.74
N THR A 3 -16.49 -2.36 9.46
CA THR A 3 -15.29 -2.22 10.28
C THR A 3 -14.21 -3.17 9.80
N LEU A 4 -12.97 -2.69 9.70
CA LEU A 4 -11.80 -3.48 9.35
C LEU A 4 -10.87 -3.58 10.56
N VAL A 5 -10.60 -4.81 10.98
CA VAL A 5 -9.52 -5.07 11.95
C VAL A 5 -8.21 -5.11 11.18
N THR A 6 -7.25 -4.33 11.65
CA THR A 6 -5.94 -4.22 11.03
C THR A 6 -5.20 -5.56 11.07
N LYS A 7 -4.61 -5.93 9.93
CA LYS A 7 -3.75 -7.09 9.78
C LYS A 7 -2.30 -6.64 9.68
N ARG A 8 -1.37 -7.48 10.15
CA ARG A 8 0.06 -7.23 10.02
C ARG A 8 0.52 -7.44 8.57
N LEU A 9 1.48 -6.63 8.10
CA LEU A 9 2.20 -6.92 6.87
C LEU A 9 2.92 -8.28 6.95
N THR A 10 2.42 -9.25 6.21
CA THR A 10 3.08 -10.54 5.94
C THR A 10 2.85 -10.89 4.47
N PRO A 11 3.70 -11.72 3.85
CA PRO A 11 3.50 -12.16 2.47
C PRO A 11 2.09 -12.72 2.22
N GLU A 12 1.54 -13.50 3.15
CA GLU A 12 0.22 -14.13 3.03
C GLU A 12 -0.92 -13.10 3.09
N ASN A 13 -0.80 -12.09 3.95
CA ASN A 13 -1.83 -11.07 4.08
C ASN A 13 -1.90 -10.12 2.88
N VAL A 14 -0.85 -10.07 2.06
CA VAL A 14 -0.77 -9.17 0.89
C VAL A 14 -0.63 -9.87 -0.44
N GLU A 15 -0.62 -11.21 -0.47
CA GLU A 15 -0.41 -12.01 -1.68
C GLU A 15 -1.36 -11.61 -2.82
N MET A 16 -2.59 -11.26 -2.47
CA MET A 16 -3.62 -10.87 -3.43
C MET A 16 -3.43 -9.45 -4.00
N PHE A 17 -2.65 -8.60 -3.33
CA PHE A 17 -2.50 -7.17 -3.64
C PHE A 17 -1.09 -6.81 -4.13
N GLY A 18 -0.09 -7.66 -3.84
CA GLY A 18 1.28 -7.47 -4.27
C GLY A 18 2.29 -8.13 -3.35
N LYS A 19 3.33 -7.40 -2.96
CA LYS A 19 4.50 -7.95 -2.27
C LYS A 19 4.87 -7.18 -1.01
N ALA A 20 5.14 -7.91 0.07
CA ALA A 20 5.70 -7.34 1.29
C ALA A 20 7.21 -7.10 1.13
N ILE A 21 7.67 -5.90 1.47
CA ILE A 21 9.08 -5.55 1.61
C ILE A 21 9.40 -5.52 3.09
N LYS A 22 10.14 -6.52 3.56
CA LYS A 22 10.58 -6.60 4.95
C LYS A 22 11.89 -7.38 5.04
N VAL A 23 12.65 -7.10 6.08
CA VAL A 23 13.78 -7.97 6.44
C VAL A 23 13.20 -9.29 6.92
N ASP A 24 13.62 -10.37 6.26
CA ASP A 24 13.42 -11.74 6.74
C ASP A 24 14.78 -12.30 7.12
N ASP A 25 14.98 -12.52 8.42
CA ASP A 25 16.23 -13.05 8.96
C ASP A 25 16.54 -14.46 8.42
N THR A 26 15.54 -15.17 7.88
CA THR A 26 15.71 -16.50 7.28
C THR A 26 16.23 -16.46 5.84
N LEU A 27 16.10 -15.34 5.13
CA LEU A 27 16.49 -15.16 3.72
C LEU A 27 17.91 -14.59 3.53
N THR A 28 18.67 -14.44 4.62
CA THR A 28 19.97 -13.75 4.60
C THR A 28 21.03 -14.56 3.84
N LEU A 29 21.34 -14.16 2.59
CA LEU A 29 22.29 -14.87 1.70
C LEU A 29 23.77 -14.50 1.91
N ASN A 30 24.10 -13.52 2.76
CA ASN A 30 25.50 -13.11 2.99
C ASN A 30 25.79 -12.97 4.49
N ALA A 31 26.75 -13.77 4.97
CA ALA A 31 27.30 -13.67 6.33
C ALA A 31 28.38 -12.57 6.35
N GLY A 32 28.12 -11.48 7.07
CA GLY A 32 29.04 -10.35 7.25
C GLY A 32 28.37 -9.18 7.98
N GLU A 33 29.13 -8.09 8.23
CA GLU A 33 28.62 -6.85 8.84
C GLU A 33 27.60 -6.11 7.94
N HIS A 34 27.55 -6.45 6.66
CA HIS A 34 26.58 -5.95 5.69
C HIS A 34 25.63 -7.07 5.26
N LYS A 35 24.32 -6.82 5.37
CA LYS A 35 23.26 -7.74 4.95
C LYS A 35 22.44 -7.11 3.84
N TYR A 36 22.27 -7.84 2.73
CA TYR A 36 21.33 -7.51 1.66
C TYR A 36 20.29 -8.62 1.57
N VAL A 37 19.02 -8.25 1.77
CA VAL A 37 17.87 -9.14 1.57
C VAL A 37 17.35 -8.88 0.16
N GLY A 38 17.73 -9.76 -0.77
CA GLY A 38 17.61 -9.49 -2.19
C GLY A 38 16.22 -9.70 -2.79
N GLN A 39 15.92 -8.88 -3.81
CA GLN A 39 14.77 -8.98 -4.73
C GLN A 39 13.40 -9.26 -4.06
N LEU A 40 13.08 -8.51 -3.01
CA LEU A 40 11.79 -8.61 -2.32
C LEU A 40 10.60 -8.23 -3.20
N ALA A 41 10.80 -7.32 -4.17
CA ALA A 41 9.87 -7.04 -5.26
C ALA A 41 10.61 -6.40 -6.45
N ILE A 42 9.95 -6.35 -7.60
CA ILE A 42 10.41 -5.65 -8.81
C ILE A 42 9.28 -4.74 -9.26
N LEU A 43 9.56 -3.43 -9.38
CA LEU A 43 8.67 -2.50 -10.06
C LEU A 43 9.12 -2.39 -11.52
N SER A 44 8.35 -3.00 -12.42
CA SER A 44 8.59 -2.88 -13.86
C SER A 44 7.92 -1.61 -14.38
N CYS A 45 8.69 -0.74 -15.02
CA CYS A 45 8.21 0.49 -15.63
C CYS A 45 8.92 0.71 -16.97
N GLU A 46 8.18 1.17 -17.99
CA GLU A 46 8.75 1.50 -19.31
C GLU A 46 9.44 2.88 -19.33
N ASP A 47 9.28 3.66 -18.26
CA ASP A 47 9.84 5.01 -18.12
C ASP A 47 10.53 5.15 -16.74
N SER A 48 10.86 6.38 -16.38
CA SER A 48 11.47 6.77 -15.13
C SER A 48 10.50 6.54 -13.96
N LEU A 49 11.07 6.18 -12.82
CA LEU A 49 10.35 6.18 -11.55
C LEU A 49 10.45 7.57 -10.91
N GLN A 50 9.37 8.00 -10.29
CA GLN A 50 9.36 9.13 -9.37
C GLN A 50 9.46 8.61 -7.95
N VAL A 51 10.24 9.31 -7.14
CA VAL A 51 10.44 9.00 -5.72
C VAL A 51 10.00 10.22 -4.93
N GLY A 52 9.07 10.01 -3.99
CA GLY A 52 8.51 11.05 -3.14
C GLY A 52 8.42 10.62 -1.69
N ILE A 53 8.11 11.59 -0.83
CA ILE A 53 7.74 11.32 0.56
C ILE A 53 6.33 11.88 0.75
N HIS A 54 5.42 11.02 1.20
CA HIS A 54 4.12 11.40 1.69
C HIS A 54 4.14 11.46 3.21
N SER A 55 3.74 12.61 3.75
CA SER A 55 3.71 12.88 5.18
C SER A 55 2.27 13.02 5.64
N ALA A 56 1.87 12.23 6.64
CA ALA A 56 0.50 12.22 7.15
C ALA A 56 0.49 12.41 8.67
N GLY A 57 -0.38 13.29 9.15
CA GLY A 57 -0.74 13.40 10.57
C GLY A 57 -1.97 12.55 10.90
N ASN A 58 -2.22 12.33 12.19
CA ASN A 58 -3.40 11.59 12.63
C ASN A 58 -4.70 12.28 12.17
N GLN A 59 -5.45 11.60 11.33
CA GLN A 59 -6.73 12.04 10.74
C GLN A 59 -7.91 11.18 11.18
N GLY A 60 -7.71 10.30 12.18
CA GLY A 60 -8.66 9.25 12.54
C GLY A 60 -8.61 8.06 11.56
N PHE A 61 -9.37 7.01 11.87
CA PHE A 61 -9.36 5.74 11.14
C PHE A 61 -10.67 5.52 10.39
N VAL A 62 -11.00 6.46 9.50
CA VAL A 62 -12.25 6.44 8.72
C VAL A 62 -11.91 6.61 7.23
N VAL A 63 -12.23 5.58 6.45
CA VAL A 63 -12.02 5.54 5.00
C VAL A 63 -13.33 5.93 4.32
N SER A 64 -13.29 6.99 3.51
CA SER A 64 -14.42 7.47 2.72
C SER A 64 -14.17 7.40 1.22
N GLN A 65 -12.93 7.10 0.81
CA GLN A 65 -12.50 7.05 -0.58
C GLN A 65 -11.33 6.07 -0.73
N LEU A 66 -11.20 5.51 -1.93
CA LEU A 66 -10.04 4.75 -2.40
C LEU A 66 -9.52 5.38 -3.70
N GLU A 67 -8.27 5.07 -4.02
CA GLU A 67 -7.62 5.39 -5.29
C GLU A 67 -6.98 4.15 -5.90
N GLN A 68 -6.67 4.23 -7.19
CA GLN A 68 -6.00 3.20 -7.96
C GLN A 68 -5.13 3.83 -9.04
N HIS A 69 -4.02 3.16 -9.33
CA HIS A 69 -3.21 3.34 -10.53
C HIS A 69 -3.42 2.10 -11.43
N ALA A 70 -4.04 2.28 -12.59
CA ALA A 70 -4.44 1.18 -13.47
C ALA A 70 -3.25 0.55 -14.20
N ASP A 71 -2.24 1.35 -14.52
CA ASP A 71 -1.10 0.93 -15.34
C ASP A 71 0.23 0.93 -14.56
N THR A 72 0.23 1.48 -13.34
CA THR A 72 1.44 1.70 -12.57
C THR A 72 1.44 0.91 -11.26
N PRO A 73 2.48 0.10 -10.96
CA PRO A 73 2.68 -0.43 -9.61
C PRO A 73 3.24 0.66 -8.67
N GLU A 74 2.97 0.55 -7.38
CA GLU A 74 3.41 1.53 -6.39
C GLU A 74 4.04 0.86 -5.17
N LEU A 75 5.18 1.40 -4.70
CA LEU A 75 5.75 1.09 -3.40
C LEU A 75 5.33 2.14 -2.39
N LEU A 76 4.80 1.70 -1.25
CA LEU A 76 4.71 2.48 -0.02
C LEU A 76 5.61 1.85 1.05
N ALA A 77 6.63 2.57 1.53
CA ALA A 77 7.51 2.09 2.60
C ALA A 77 7.56 3.07 3.78
N ALA A 78 7.44 2.55 5.00
CA ALA A 78 7.41 3.33 6.22
C ALA A 78 8.84 3.78 6.59
N LEU A 79 9.18 5.04 6.33
CA LEU A 79 10.47 5.62 6.70
C LEU A 79 10.49 6.04 8.16
N LYS A 80 9.39 6.65 8.62
CA LYS A 80 9.22 7.11 10.01
C LYS A 80 7.79 6.89 10.46
N GLY A 81 7.62 6.25 11.61
CA GLY A 81 6.30 5.88 12.13
C GLY A 81 5.66 4.76 11.33
N ASP A 82 4.82 3.99 12.00
CA ASP A 82 4.02 2.94 11.37
C ASP A 82 2.81 3.57 10.66
N PHE A 83 2.31 2.92 9.62
CA PHE A 83 1.05 3.31 8.98
C PHE A 83 0.14 2.13 8.70
N ILE A 84 -1.13 2.42 8.52
CA ILE A 84 -2.17 1.48 8.11
C ILE A 84 -2.74 1.96 6.77
N VAL A 85 -2.86 1.06 5.82
CA VAL A 85 -3.42 1.33 4.50
C VAL A 85 -4.60 0.40 4.22
N PRO A 86 -5.79 0.93 3.87
CA PRO A 86 -6.86 0.10 3.33
C PRO A 86 -6.48 -0.33 1.90
N VAL A 87 -6.76 -1.58 1.54
CA VAL A 87 -6.40 -2.14 0.24
C VAL A 87 -7.41 -3.20 -0.20
N THR A 88 -7.71 -3.23 -1.50
CA THR A 88 -8.50 -4.29 -2.14
C THR A 88 -8.19 -4.43 -3.63
N ASN A 89 -8.61 -5.55 -4.23
CA ASN A 89 -8.51 -5.75 -5.67
C ASN A 89 -9.67 -5.12 -6.43
N SER A 90 -9.55 -5.08 -7.75
CA SER A 90 -10.66 -4.73 -8.64
C SER A 90 -11.58 -5.91 -8.88
N ILE A 91 -12.88 -5.63 -9.01
CA ILE A 91 -13.88 -6.51 -9.60
C ILE A 91 -14.56 -5.77 -10.76
N GLU A 92 -15.06 -6.54 -11.73
CA GLU A 92 -15.83 -5.98 -12.84
C GLU A 92 -17.32 -5.94 -12.48
N VAL A 93 -17.91 -4.75 -12.54
CA VAL A 93 -19.34 -4.51 -12.39
C VAL A 93 -19.80 -3.68 -13.58
N GLU A 94 -20.73 -4.23 -14.38
CA GLU A 94 -21.27 -3.56 -15.57
C GLU A 94 -20.18 -3.04 -16.54
N GLY A 95 -19.10 -3.81 -16.71
CA GLY A 95 -17.98 -3.47 -17.58
C GLY A 95 -17.03 -2.40 -17.02
N LYS A 96 -17.15 -2.05 -15.73
CA LYS A 96 -16.24 -1.11 -15.03
C LYS A 96 -15.48 -1.83 -13.93
N GLN A 97 -14.18 -1.51 -13.81
CA GLN A 97 -13.38 -1.94 -12.67
C GLN A 97 -13.72 -1.06 -11.46
N VAL A 98 -14.15 -1.69 -10.37
CA VAL A 98 -14.51 -1.05 -9.10
C VAL A 98 -13.84 -1.80 -7.94
N PRO A 99 -13.64 -1.18 -6.76
CA PRO A 99 -13.04 -1.88 -5.64
C PRO A 99 -13.90 -3.05 -5.15
N ASP A 100 -13.27 -4.18 -4.86
CA ASP A 100 -13.90 -5.31 -4.20
C ASP A 100 -14.13 -4.99 -2.72
N MET A 101 -15.26 -4.36 -2.45
CA MET A 101 -15.63 -3.96 -1.10
C MET A 101 -15.94 -5.16 -0.21
N ALA A 102 -16.17 -6.37 -0.75
CA ALA A 102 -16.33 -7.57 0.07
C ALA A 102 -14.99 -7.99 0.69
N ASN A 103 -13.91 -7.94 -0.10
CA ASN A 103 -12.57 -8.43 0.28
C ASN A 103 -11.57 -7.36 0.73
N ILE A 104 -12.01 -6.10 0.91
CA ILE A 104 -11.15 -5.03 1.46
C ILE A 104 -10.53 -5.38 2.82
N SER A 105 -9.24 -5.09 2.95
CA SER A 105 -8.43 -5.30 4.16
C SER A 105 -7.75 -4.00 4.58
N ALA A 106 -7.32 -3.93 5.84
CA ALA A 106 -6.45 -2.86 6.34
C ALA A 106 -5.11 -3.48 6.76
N ILE A 107 -4.01 -3.00 6.20
CA ILE A 107 -2.67 -3.58 6.41
C ILE A 107 -1.81 -2.58 7.19
N ARG A 108 -1.26 -3.02 8.32
CA ARG A 108 -0.25 -2.27 9.08
C ARG A 108 1.15 -2.57 8.58
N VAL A 109 1.79 -1.52 8.08
CA VAL A 109 3.20 -1.49 7.66
C VAL A 109 3.99 -0.79 8.77
N ASN A 110 4.95 -1.51 9.35
CA ASN A 110 5.77 -0.93 10.40
C ASN A 110 6.96 -0.18 9.80
N GLN A 111 7.51 0.77 10.55
CA GLN A 111 8.74 1.45 10.17
C GLN A 111 9.85 0.45 9.80
N GLY A 112 10.49 0.67 8.65
CA GLY A 112 11.49 -0.23 8.08
C GLY A 112 10.93 -1.29 7.13
N GLU A 113 9.61 -1.34 6.94
CA GLU A 113 8.94 -2.21 5.97
C GLU A 113 8.27 -1.40 4.87
N GLY A 114 7.79 -2.11 3.84
CA GLY A 114 6.97 -1.55 2.79
C GLY A 114 6.09 -2.58 2.12
N ILE A 115 5.22 -2.09 1.24
CA ILE A 115 4.33 -2.89 0.42
C ILE A 115 4.42 -2.37 -1.01
N VAL A 116 4.62 -3.28 -1.96
CA VAL A 116 4.45 -2.99 -3.38
C VAL A 116 3.07 -3.45 -3.78
N PHE A 117 2.24 -2.53 -4.24
CA PHE A 117 0.97 -2.81 -4.88
C PHE A 117 1.20 -3.13 -6.35
N GLU A 118 0.53 -4.18 -6.84
CA GLU A 118 0.42 -4.42 -8.27
C GLU A 118 -0.47 -3.35 -8.92
N LYS A 119 -0.31 -3.16 -10.22
CA LYS A 119 -1.20 -2.28 -10.99
C LYS A 119 -2.67 -2.72 -10.86
N GLY A 120 -3.59 -1.77 -10.82
CA GLY A 120 -5.01 -2.03 -10.68
C GLY A 120 -5.46 -2.43 -9.27
N VAL A 121 -4.60 -2.28 -8.26
CA VAL A 121 -4.98 -2.46 -6.86
C VAL A 121 -5.52 -1.16 -6.29
N TRP A 122 -6.67 -1.24 -5.64
CA TRP A 122 -7.28 -0.11 -4.94
C TRP A 122 -6.68 0.01 -3.56
N HIS A 123 -6.28 1.21 -3.16
CA HIS A 123 -5.80 1.51 -1.82
C HIS A 123 -6.13 2.96 -1.46
N TRP A 124 -5.58 3.49 -0.36
CA TRP A 124 -5.75 4.90 -0.02
C TRP A 124 -4.48 5.46 0.61
N SER A 125 -4.45 6.79 0.76
CA SER A 125 -3.43 7.48 1.53
C SER A 125 -3.22 6.83 2.93
N PRO A 126 -1.95 6.68 3.36
CA PRO A 126 -1.60 6.10 4.65
C PRO A 126 -2.25 6.78 5.86
N TYR A 127 -2.79 5.98 6.78
CA TYR A 127 -3.20 6.44 8.10
C TYR A 127 -2.07 6.18 9.10
N PRO A 128 -1.53 7.20 9.79
CA PRO A 128 -0.54 6.95 10.83
C PRO A 128 -1.09 6.03 11.92
N ALA A 129 -0.35 4.99 12.31
CA ALA A 129 -0.70 4.14 13.47
C ALA A 129 -0.26 4.76 14.82
N GLY A 130 -0.01 6.07 14.81
CA GLY A 130 0.38 6.93 15.92
C GLY A 130 0.03 8.38 15.56
N ASP A 131 0.85 9.35 15.95
CA ASP A 131 0.57 10.76 15.68
C ASP A 131 0.88 11.19 14.23
N TYR A 132 1.87 10.52 13.62
CA TYR A 132 2.42 10.92 12.33
C TYR A 132 3.19 9.79 11.65
N CYS A 133 3.25 9.79 10.31
CA CYS A 133 4.17 8.96 9.53
C CYS A 133 4.78 9.69 8.32
N ASP A 134 5.99 9.29 7.93
CA ASP A 134 6.62 9.58 6.64
C ASP A 134 6.71 8.29 5.83
N VAL A 135 6.14 8.31 4.62
CA VAL A 135 6.07 7.17 3.73
C VAL A 135 6.85 7.47 2.46
N LEU A 136 7.85 6.64 2.16
CA LEU A 136 8.50 6.63 0.85
C LEU A 136 7.51 6.12 -0.17
N VAL A 137 7.33 6.87 -1.24
CA VAL A 137 6.43 6.55 -2.33
C VAL A 137 7.25 6.42 -3.61
N ILE A 138 7.11 5.28 -4.32
CA ILE A 138 7.76 5.06 -5.61
C ILE A 138 6.76 4.49 -6.60
N PHE A 139 6.58 5.16 -7.73
CA PHE A 139 5.76 4.71 -8.86
C PHE A 139 6.28 5.40 -10.15
N LYS A 140 5.66 5.15 -11.30
CA LYS A 140 6.03 5.77 -12.58
C LYS A 140 5.95 7.31 -12.53
N LYS A 141 6.90 8.00 -13.14
CA LYS A 141 6.87 9.46 -13.22
C LYS A 141 5.53 9.97 -13.76
N ASP A 142 5.01 11.03 -13.10
CA ASP A 142 3.77 11.73 -13.47
C ASP A 142 2.47 10.88 -13.33
N THR A 143 2.48 9.77 -12.57
CA THR A 143 1.28 8.95 -12.28
C THR A 143 0.12 9.72 -11.63
N PRO A 144 0.31 10.64 -10.65
CA PRO A 144 -0.81 11.36 -10.04
C PRO A 144 -1.61 12.19 -11.05
N ASP A 145 -0.95 12.65 -12.12
CA ASP A 145 -1.58 13.45 -13.17
C ASP A 145 -2.18 12.59 -14.29
N ASN A 146 -1.66 11.38 -14.52
CA ASN A 146 -1.96 10.58 -15.72
C ASN A 146 -2.60 9.21 -15.46
N ASP A 147 -2.48 8.66 -14.25
CA ASP A 147 -2.90 7.29 -13.89
C ASP A 147 -3.44 7.29 -12.46
N PHE A 148 -4.44 8.15 -12.20
CA PHE A 148 -5.10 8.29 -10.91
C PHE A 148 -6.61 8.15 -11.09
N ILE A 149 -7.18 7.09 -10.51
CA ILE A 149 -8.62 6.86 -10.51
C ILE A 149 -9.09 6.88 -9.06
N SER A 150 -10.10 7.70 -8.78
CA SER A 150 -10.64 7.86 -7.45
C SER A 150 -12.03 7.25 -7.33
N PHE A 151 -12.32 6.57 -6.23
CA PHE A 151 -13.61 5.94 -5.96
C PHE A 151 -14.12 6.34 -4.58
N LYS A 152 -15.20 7.14 -4.56
CA LYS A 152 -15.88 7.53 -3.31
C LYS A 152 -16.74 6.37 -2.80
N LEU A 153 -16.59 6.03 -1.52
CA LEU A 153 -17.39 4.99 -0.90
C LEU A 153 -18.82 5.49 -0.63
N GLU A 154 -19.80 4.62 -0.87
CA GLU A 154 -21.21 4.91 -0.52
C GLU A 154 -21.42 4.95 1.00
N GLU A 155 -20.71 4.08 1.72
CA GLU A 155 -20.67 4.06 3.18
C GLU A 155 -19.21 4.07 3.65
N GLU A 156 -18.91 4.91 4.65
CA GLU A 156 -17.59 4.97 5.25
C GLU A 156 -17.23 3.64 5.95
N ILE A 157 -15.93 3.40 6.05
CA ILE A 157 -15.35 2.23 6.71
C ILE A 157 -14.51 2.69 7.89
N ARG A 158 -14.72 2.08 9.05
CA ARG A 158 -13.86 2.32 10.22
C ARG A 158 -12.73 1.28 10.27
N ILE A 159 -11.50 1.75 10.44
CA ILE A 159 -10.36 0.88 10.74
C ILE A 159 -10.19 0.79 12.27
N ILE A 160 -9.94 -0.41 12.77
CA ILE A 160 -9.47 -0.66 14.13
C ILE A 160 -7.96 -0.93 14.02
N PRO A 161 -7.10 0.00 14.50
CA PRO A 161 -5.64 -0.06 14.33
C PRO A 161 -4.96 -1.19 15.12
#